data_AF-A0A183U9M7-F1
#
_entry.id   AF-A0A183U9M7-F1
#
_cell.length_a   1.000
_cell.length_b   1.000
_cell.length_c   1.000
_cell.angle_alpha   90.00
_cell.angle_beta   90.00
_cell.angle_gamma   90.00
#
_symmetry.space_group_name_H-M   'P 1'
#
loop_
_entity.id
_entity.type
_entity.pdbx_description
1 polymer ?
#
loop_
_entity_poly.entity_id
_entity_poly.type
_entity_poly.pdbx_seq_one_letter_code
_entity_poly.pdbx_strand_id
1 'polypeptide(L)'
;MRFTERTKCIIEQYNEYLVPGTGLHINGRLTQGENIADNGGIKEAYKAYRRYVDKLGHDEKRLPGLEEYTNDQIFFMSYAQVYFTFNYFVSNKYMCTLRHLHICTR
;
A
#
# COMPACT_ATOMS: atom_id res chain seq x y z
N MET A 1 22.44 -9.86 -6.91
CA MET A 1 21.08 -10.44 -6.94
C MET A 1 20.12 -9.51 -6.20
N ARG A 2 19.70 -8.38 -6.81
CA ARG A 2 18.84 -7.37 -6.15
C ARG A 2 17.38 -7.79 -5.96
N PHE A 3 16.89 -8.73 -6.79
CA PHE A 3 15.50 -9.20 -6.71
C PHE A 3 15.27 -10.04 -5.44
N THR A 4 16.10 -11.06 -5.22
CA THR A 4 15.99 -11.98 -4.07
C THR A 4 16.09 -11.26 -2.73
N GLU A 5 16.96 -10.24 -2.62
CA GLU A 5 17.08 -9.40 -1.42
C GLU A 5 15.78 -8.65 -1.09
N ARG A 6 15.15 -8.04 -2.11
CA ARG A 6 13.88 -7.32 -1.95
C ARG A 6 12.71 -8.26 -1.67
N THR A 7 12.68 -9.42 -2.34
CA THR A 7 11.71 -10.48 -2.06
C THR A 7 11.82 -10.96 -0.61
N LYS A 8 13.05 -11.18 -0.13
CA LYS A 8 13.28 -11.57 1.27
C LYS A 8 12.76 -10.53 2.26
N CYS A 9 13.02 -9.25 2.01
CA CYS A 9 12.48 -8.16 2.82
C CYS A 9 10.94 -8.20 2.88
N ILE A 10 10.26 -8.40 1.74
CA ILE A 10 8.79 -8.51 1.71
C ILE A 10 8.31 -9.74 2.48
N ILE A 11 8.98 -10.88 2.36
CA ILE A 11 8.62 -12.08 3.14
C ILE A 11 8.71 -11.79 4.63
N GLU A 12 9.84 -11.20 5.08
CA GLU A 12 10.10 -10.88 6.49
C GLU A 12 9.07 -9.89 7.03
N GLN A 13 8.84 -8.78 6.31
CA GLN A 13 7.84 -7.79 6.66
C GLN A 13 6.45 -8.43 6.85
N TYR A 14 6.03 -9.30 5.92
CA TYR A 14 4.69 -9.87 6.01
C TYR A 14 4.58 -10.99 7.05
N ASN A 15 5.67 -11.69 7.37
CA ASN A 15 5.68 -12.68 8.45
C ASN A 15 5.42 -12.05 9.83
N GLU A 16 5.72 -10.77 10.03
CA GLU A 16 5.51 -10.08 11.31
C GLU A 16 4.03 -9.75 11.58
N TYR A 17 3.17 -9.77 10.56
CA TYR A 17 1.76 -9.46 10.75
C TYR A 17 1.00 -10.62 11.39
N LEU A 18 0.41 -10.35 12.55
CA LEU A 18 -0.56 -11.21 13.21
C LEU A 18 -1.94 -11.02 12.59
N VAL A 19 -2.61 -12.11 12.23
CA VAL A 19 -4.00 -12.10 11.76
C VAL A 19 -4.92 -12.00 12.99
N PRO A 20 -5.65 -10.88 13.16
CA PRO A 20 -6.45 -10.66 14.36
C PRO A 20 -7.51 -11.73 14.55
N GLY A 21 -7.69 -12.17 15.79
CA GLY A 21 -8.67 -13.20 16.16
C GLY A 21 -8.25 -14.65 15.87
N THR A 22 -7.11 -14.89 15.22
CA THR A 22 -6.62 -16.26 14.96
C THR A 22 -5.37 -16.63 15.75
N GLY A 23 -4.59 -15.64 16.19
CA GLY A 23 -3.28 -15.88 16.82
C GLY A 23 -2.21 -16.38 15.84
N LEU A 24 -2.51 -16.41 14.54
CA LEU A 24 -1.60 -16.89 13.50
C LEU A 24 -0.94 -15.71 12.78
N HIS A 25 0.32 -15.90 12.38
CA HIS A 25 1.03 -14.96 11.53
C HIS A 25 0.75 -15.22 10.05
N ILE A 26 0.82 -14.17 9.23
CA ILE A 26 0.75 -14.32 7.77
C ILE A 26 1.97 -15.11 7.28
N ASN A 27 1.77 -16.05 6.36
CA ASN A 27 2.87 -16.69 5.64
C ASN A 27 3.34 -15.78 4.49
N GLY A 28 4.39 -15.01 4.75
CA GLY A 28 4.99 -14.07 3.79
C GLY A 28 5.53 -14.77 2.53
N ARG A 29 6.04 -16.01 2.65
CA ARG A 29 6.52 -16.79 1.49
C ARG A 29 5.39 -17.24 0.58
N LEU A 30 4.25 -17.63 1.15
CA LEU A 30 3.06 -18.01 0.40
C LEU A 30 2.43 -16.80 -0.31
N THR A 31 2.45 -15.64 0.35
CA THR A 31 1.77 -14.42 -0.14
C THR A 31 2.68 -13.46 -0.92
N GLN A 32 3.97 -13.77 -1.05
CA GLN A 32 4.99 -12.87 -1.63
C GLN A 32 4.64 -12.34 -3.02
N GLY A 33 4.01 -13.14 -3.89
CA GLY A 33 3.70 -12.74 -5.26
C GLY A 33 2.75 -11.54 -5.29
N GLU A 34 1.61 -11.68 -4.62
CA GLU A 34 0.62 -10.61 -4.48
C GLU A 34 1.18 -9.43 -3.68
N ASN A 35 1.92 -9.68 -2.59
CA ASN A 35 2.51 -8.60 -1.81
C ASN A 35 3.49 -7.76 -2.64
N ILE A 36 4.29 -8.39 -3.52
CA ILE A 36 5.17 -7.69 -4.48
C ILE A 36 4.32 -6.90 -5.49
N ALA A 37 3.27 -7.50 -6.03
CA ALA A 37 2.40 -6.87 -7.02
C ALA A 37 1.67 -5.64 -6.44
N ASP A 38 1.07 -5.76 -5.26
CA ASP A 38 0.38 -4.67 -4.56
C ASP A 38 1.33 -3.50 -4.28
N ASN A 39 2.50 -3.78 -3.69
CA ASN A 39 3.50 -2.74 -3.37
C ASN A 39 4.09 -2.09 -4.63
N GLY A 40 4.34 -2.88 -5.67
CA GLY A 40 4.85 -2.38 -6.95
C GLY A 40 3.81 -1.53 -7.68
N GLY A 41 2.57 -2.00 -7.73
CA GLY A 41 1.47 -1.35 -8.42
C GLY A 41 1.16 0.03 -7.85
N ILE A 42 0.98 0.14 -6.53
CA ILE A 42 0.67 1.43 -5.90
C ILE A 42 1.84 2.41 -5.99
N LYS A 43 3.08 1.92 -5.95
CA LYS A 43 4.28 2.75 -6.15
C LYS A 43 4.32 3.37 -7.54
N GLU A 44 4.10 2.58 -8.59
CA GLU A 44 4.10 3.10 -9.96
C GLU A 44 2.86 3.97 -10.25
N ALA A 45 1.70 3.64 -9.68
CA ALA A 45 0.50 4.47 -9.75
C ALA A 45 0.72 5.86 -9.12
N TYR A 46 1.31 5.93 -7.92
CA TYR A 46 1.59 7.20 -7.25
C TYR A 46 2.62 8.04 -8.02
N LYS A 47 3.67 7.40 -8.58
CA LYS A 47 4.61 8.10 -9.47
C LYS A 47 3.92 8.67 -10.71
N ALA A 48 3.01 7.92 -11.32
CA ALA A 48 2.24 8.39 -12.47
C ALA A 48 1.35 9.58 -12.09
N TYR A 49 0.70 9.51 -10.93
CA TYR A 49 -0.10 10.60 -10.37
C TYR A 49 0.73 11.87 -10.15
N ARG A 50 1.87 11.78 -9.47
CA ARG A 50 2.75 12.94 -9.25
C ARG A 50 3.26 13.54 -10.56
N ARG A 51 3.66 12.72 -11.53
CA ARG A 51 4.03 13.20 -12.89
C ARG A 51 2.89 13.90 -13.61
N TYR A 52 1.64 13.47 -13.39
CA TYR A 52 0.47 14.13 -13.94
C TYR A 52 0.26 15.52 -13.31
N VAL A 53 0.32 15.62 -11.99
CA VAL A 53 0.23 16.89 -11.26
C VAL A 53 1.35 17.85 -11.67
N ASP A 54 2.58 17.35 -11.79
CA ASP A 54 3.73 18.16 -12.23
C ASP A 54 3.51 18.73 -13.64
N LYS A 55 2.87 17.97 -14.54
CA LYS A 55 2.52 18.43 -15.89
C LYS A 55 1.40 19.47 -15.91
N LEU A 56 0.47 19.43 -14.96
CA LEU A 56 -0.56 20.46 -14.80
C LEU A 56 0.04 21.81 -14.36
N GLY A 57 1.17 21.78 -13.64
CA GLY A 57 1.86 22.97 -13.14
C GLY A 57 1.23 23.58 -11.89
N HIS A 58 0.17 22.97 -11.36
CA HIS A 58 -0.45 23.30 -10.08
C HIS A 58 -1.12 22.06 -9.49
N ASP A 59 -1.34 22.07 -8.17
CA ASP A 59 -2.10 21.02 -7.50
C ASP A 59 -3.57 21.02 -7.97
N GLU A 60 -4.18 19.83 -8.01
CA GLU A 60 -5.62 19.69 -8.21
C GLU A 60 -6.41 20.30 -7.06
N LYS A 61 -7.65 20.70 -7.34
CA LYS A 61 -8.57 21.21 -6.32
C LYS A 61 -8.82 20.16 -5.24
N ARG A 62 -8.88 20.61 -3.98
CA ARG A 62 -9.26 19.75 -2.86
C ARG A 62 -10.70 19.27 -3.01
N LEU A 63 -10.98 18.08 -2.49
CA LEU A 63 -12.33 17.52 -2.46
C LEU A 63 -13.20 18.31 -1.46
N PRO A 64 -14.43 18.68 -1.83
CA PRO A 64 -15.36 19.33 -0.91
C PRO A 64 -15.67 18.45 0.31
N GLY A 65 -15.57 19.02 1.52
CA GLY A 65 -15.79 18.30 2.78
C GLY A 65 -14.62 17.44 3.26
N LEU A 66 -13.46 17.52 2.59
CA LEU A 66 -12.20 16.86 2.97
C LEU A 66 -11.00 17.80 2.74
N GLU A 67 -11.23 19.11 2.79
CA GLU A 67 -10.23 20.13 2.48
C GLU A 67 -9.02 20.13 3.43
N GLU A 68 -9.16 19.52 4.62
CA GLU A 68 -8.06 19.34 5.57
C GLU A 68 -7.01 18.32 5.12
N TYR A 69 -7.33 17.49 4.12
CA TYR A 69 -6.41 16.49 3.57
C TYR A 69 -5.77 16.96 2.27
N THR A 70 -4.49 16.62 2.10
CA THR A 70 -3.78 16.79 0.83
C THR A 70 -4.24 15.75 -0.20
N ASN A 71 -4.10 16.07 -1.49
CA ASN A 71 -4.46 15.11 -2.55
C ASN A 71 -3.61 13.84 -2.49
N ASP A 72 -2.38 13.93 -1.98
CA ASP A 72 -1.54 12.76 -1.72
C ASP A 72 -2.13 11.88 -0.62
N GLN A 73 -2.63 12.47 0.47
CA GLN A 73 -3.34 11.71 1.51
C GLN A 73 -4.62 11.10 0.96
N ILE A 74 -5.39 11.85 0.16
CA ILE A 74 -6.61 11.36 -0.50
C ILE A 74 -6.29 10.21 -1.46
N PHE A 75 -5.21 10.28 -2.24
CA PHE A 75 -4.76 9.20 -3.11
C PHE A 75 -4.60 7.89 -2.33
N PHE A 76 -3.87 7.96 -1.21
CA PHE A 76 -3.62 6.81 -0.36
C PHE A 76 -4.85 6.32 0.41
N MET A 77 -5.74 7.23 0.83
CA MET A 77 -7.04 6.89 1.41
C MET A 77 -7.93 6.17 0.40
N SER A 78 -7.97 6.63 -0.85
CA SER A 78 -8.74 6.01 -1.93
C SER A 78 -8.24 4.60 -2.24
N TYR A 79 -6.93 4.39 -2.25
CA TYR A 79 -6.33 3.07 -2.41
C TYR A 79 -6.72 2.14 -1.26
N ALA A 80 -6.68 2.61 -0.01
CA ALA A 80 -7.08 1.82 1.15
C ALA A 80 -8.57 1.42 1.11
N GLN A 81 -9.46 2.30 0.62
CA GLN A 81 -10.90 2.03 0.52
C GLN A 81 -11.23 0.86 -0.41
N VAL A 82 -10.44 0.60 -1.46
CA VAL A 82 -10.64 -0.57 -2.36
C VAL A 82 -10.62 -1.89 -1.60
N TYR A 83 -9.86 -1.97 -0.51
CA TYR A 83 -9.70 -3.18 0.30
C TYR A 83 -10.67 -3.25 1.49
N PHE A 84 -11.56 -2.27 1.65
CA PHE A 84 -12.71 -2.36 2.55
C PHE A 84 -13.82 -3.16 1.87
N THR A 85 -13.76 -4.49 1.97
CA THR A 85 -14.92 -5.37 1.77
C THR A 85 -15.47 -5.80 3.12
N PHE A 86 -16.78 -6.04 3.21
CA PHE A 86 -17.54 -6.40 4.43
C PHE A 86 -17.05 -7.65 5.21
N ASN A 87 -15.94 -8.26 4.81
CA ASN A 87 -15.31 -9.37 5.51
C ASN A 87 -14.05 -8.88 6.24
N TYR A 88 -14.19 -8.68 7.55
CA TYR A 88 -13.13 -8.33 8.52
C TYR A 88 -11.81 -9.12 8.38
N PHE A 89 -11.83 -10.28 7.72
CA PHE A 89 -10.69 -11.16 7.52
C PHE A 89 -9.66 -10.64 6.51
N VAL A 90 -10.07 -9.80 5.56
CA VAL A 90 -9.20 -9.29 4.48
C VAL A 90 -8.64 -7.91 4.81
N SER A 91 -9.39 -7.06 5.54
CA SER A 91 -9.01 -5.66 5.81
C SER A 91 -7.68 -5.50 6.57
N ASN A 92 -7.32 -6.43 7.46
CA ASN A 92 -6.07 -6.31 8.25
C ASN A 92 -4.80 -6.65 7.47
N LYS A 93 -4.89 -7.33 6.32
CA LYS A 93 -3.72 -7.63 5.51
C LYS A 93 -3.24 -6.42 4.68
N TYR A 94 -4.12 -5.43 4.46
CA TYR A 94 -3.90 -4.37 3.47
C TYR A 94 -3.99 -2.94 4.02
N MET A 95 -4.42 -2.74 5.27
CA MET A 95 -4.33 -1.43 5.93
C MET A 95 -2.88 -1.01 6.27
N CYS A 96 -1.89 -1.88 6.03
CA CYS A 96 -0.48 -1.68 6.34
C CYS A 96 0.39 -1.21 5.16
N THR A 97 -0.17 -0.95 3.98
CA THR A 97 0.62 -0.42 2.84
C THR A 97 1.00 1.05 3.00
N LEU A 98 0.27 1.84 3.80
CA LEU A 98 0.52 3.29 3.90
C LEU A 98 1.73 3.68 4.74
N ARG A 99 2.08 2.88 5.76
CA ARG A 99 3.25 3.18 6.61
C ARG A 99 4.50 2.42 6.17
N HIS A 100 4.37 1.37 5.35
CA HIS A 100 5.47 0.43 5.12
C HIS A 100 5.83 0.21 3.63
N LEU A 101 5.19 0.92 2.70
CA LEU A 101 5.59 0.93 1.28
C LEU A 101 7.09 1.21 1.09
N HIS A 102 7.69 1.96 2.01
CA HIS A 102 9.08 2.40 1.95
C HIS A 102 10.13 1.42 2.47
N ILE A 103 9.77 0.31 3.12
CA ILE A 103 10.76 -0.56 3.78
C ILE A 103 11.48 -1.44 2.76
N CYS A 104 10.74 -2.13 1.90
CA CYS A 104 11.29 -3.11 0.98
C CYS A 104 11.32 -2.67 -0.49
N THR A 105 10.73 -1.52 -0.82
CA THR A 105 10.65 -1.03 -2.21
C THR A 105 11.62 0.10 -2.56
N ARG A 106 12.50 0.52 -1.66
CA ARG A 106 13.57 1.51 -1.99
C ARG A 106 14.52 0.95 -3.05
#